data_AF-A0A2X2DU69-F1
#
_entry.id   AF-A0A2X2DU69-F1
#
_cell.length_a   1.000
_cell.length_b   1.000
_cell.length_c   1.000
_cell.angle_alpha   90.00
_cell.angle_beta   90.00
_cell.angle_gamma   90.00
#
_symmetry.space_group_name_H-M   'P 1'
#
loop_
_entity.id
_entity.type
_entity.pdbx_description
1 polymer ?
#
loop_
_entity_poly.entity_id
_entity_poly.type
_entity_poly.pdbx_seq_one_letter_code
_entity_poly.pdbx_strand_id
1 'polypeptide(L)' 'MRAEEISMIFQDPMTSLNPYMKVGTQLIEVLMLHKGMSKNDAYAESVRMLDAVKNARSP' A
#
# COMPACT_ATOMS: atom_id res chain seq x y z
N MET A 1 -7.95 11.45 17.33
CA MET A 1 -7.75 9.97 17.31
C MET A 1 -8.92 9.23 16.65
N ARG A 2 -9.47 9.70 15.51
CA ARG A 2 -10.47 8.94 14.71
C ARG A 2 -9.97 8.56 13.32
N ALA A 3 -8.95 9.26 12.82
CA ALA A 3 -8.43 9.09 11.46
C ALA A 3 -7.58 7.81 11.29
N GLU A 4 -7.09 7.20 12.36
CA GLU A 4 -6.28 5.97 12.29
C GLU A 4 -7.13 4.69 12.16
N GLU A 5 -8.42 4.76 12.51
CA GLU A 5 -9.32 3.59 12.53
C GLU A 5 -10.20 3.46 11.29
N ILE A 6 -10.25 4.50 10.44
CA ILE A 6 -11.07 4.54 9.23
C ILE A 6 -10.14 4.77 8.03
N SER A 7 -10.09 3.78 7.13
CA SER A 7 -9.41 3.89 5.84
C SER A 7 -10.45 4.07 4.72
N MET A 8 -10.13 4.91 3.74
CA MET A 8 -10.99 5.18 2.58
C MET A 8 -10.37 4.59 1.32
N ILE A 9 -11.20 3.92 0.50
CA ILE A 9 -10.82 3.43 -0.83
C ILE A 9 -11.54 4.29 -1.87
N PHE A 10 -10.78 5.03 -2.66
CA PHE A 10 -11.34 5.80 -3.76
C PHE A 10 -11.71 4.88 -4.93
N GLN A 11 -12.83 5.17 -5.58
CA GLN A 11 -13.32 4.39 -6.73
C GLN A 11 -12.66 4.79 -8.05
N ASP A 12 -12.11 6.01 -8.14
CA ASP A 12 -11.26 6.43 -9.25
C ASP A 12 -9.79 6.11 -8.92
N PRO A 13 -9.16 5.13 -9.61
CA PRO A 13 -7.80 4.71 -9.28
C PRO A 13 -6.78 5.85 -9.38
N MET A 14 -7.01 6.83 -10.25
CA MET A 14 -6.10 7.97 -10.46
C MET A 14 -6.08 8.95 -9.28
N THR A 15 -7.11 8.93 -8.44
CA THR A 15 -7.16 9.74 -7.21
C THR A 15 -6.36 9.12 -6.06
N SER A 16 -6.05 7.82 -6.16
CA SER A 16 -5.33 7.06 -5.13
C SER A 16 -3.92 6.63 -5.56
N LEU A 17 -3.66 6.53 -6.86
CA LEU A 17 -2.42 6.06 -7.44
C LEU A 17 -1.94 7.01 -8.54
N ASN A 18 -0.64 7.29 -8.55
CA ASN A 18 0.02 7.95 -9.65
C ASN A 18 0.40 6.92 -10.73
N PRO A 19 -0.16 6.98 -11.95
CA PRO A 19 0.12 6.00 -13.01
C PRO A 19 1.52 6.11 -13.59
N TYR A 20 2.23 7.22 -13.36
CA TYR A 20 3.62 7.39 -13.77
C TYR A 20 4.62 6.77 -12.78
N MET A 21 4.13 6.23 -11.66
CA MET A 21 4.94 5.57 -10.64
C MET A 21 4.64 4.09 -10.57
N LYS A 22 5.67 3.29 -10.30
CA LYS A 22 5.48 1.87 -9.99
C LYS A 22 4.67 1.72 -8.70
N VAL A 23 3.72 0.79 -8.69
CA VAL A 23 2.87 0.49 -7.52
C VAL A 23 3.71 0.18 -6.27
N GLY A 24 4.77 -0.62 -6.42
CA GLY A 24 5.67 -0.95 -5.31
C GLY A 24 6.34 0.27 -4.68
N THR A 25 6.71 1.28 -5.48
CA THR A 25 7.31 2.52 -4.98
C THR A 25 6.32 3.28 -4.09
N GLN A 26 5.06 3.38 -4.52
CA GLN A 26 4.00 4.06 -3.77
C GLN A 26 3.66 3.34 -2.46
N LEU A 27 3.61 2.00 -2.47
CA LEU A 27 3.37 1.19 -1.27
C LEU A 27 4.49 1.39 -0.23
N ILE A 28 5.74 1.33 -0.66
CA ILE A 28 6.90 1.50 0.23
C ILE A 28 6.92 2.91 0.83
N GLU A 29 6.64 3.93 0.03
CA GLU A 29 6.60 5.32 0.49
C GLU A 29 5.55 5.54 1.60
N VAL A 30 4.34 5.00 1.42
CA VAL A 30 3.28 5.07 2.43
C VAL A 30 3.70 4.40 3.74
N LEU A 31 4.31 3.21 3.66
CA LEU A 31 4.79 2.47 4.83
C LEU A 31 5.93 3.20 5.56
N MET A 32 6.84 3.83 4.81
CA MET A 32 7.91 4.62 5.41
C MET A 32 7.38 5.88 6.09
N LEU A 33 6.52 6.65 5.41
CA LEU A 33 6.05 7.94 5.90
C LEU A 33 5.03 7.82 7.04
N HIS A 34 4.12 6.85 6.97
CA HIS A 34 3.02 6.74 7.92
C HIS A 34 3.20 5.64 8.96
N LYS A 35 4.10 4.67 8.73
CA LYS A 35 4.39 3.59 9.68
C LYS A 35 5.83 3.62 10.21
N GLY A 36 6.66 4.55 9.75
CA GLY A 36 8.04 4.71 10.22
C GLY A 36 8.95 3.51 9.90
N MET A 37 8.57 2.68 8.92
CA MET A 37 9.33 1.48 8.56
C MET A 37 10.64 1.86 7.88
N SER A 38 11.68 1.03 8.07
CA SER A 38 12.88 1.13 7.25
C SER A 38 12.56 0.76 5.79
N LYS A 39 13.38 1.22 4.85
CA LYS A 39 13.18 0.90 3.43
C LYS A 39 13.14 -0.60 3.15
N ASN A 40 13.97 -1.38 3.84
CA ASN A 40 14.03 -2.83 3.68
C ASN A 40 12.78 -3.51 4.26
N ASP A 41 12.31 -3.07 5.42
CA ASP A 41 11.11 -3.62 6.05
C ASP A 41 9.85 -3.26 5.26
N ALA A 42 9.77 -2.02 4.78
CA ALA A 42 8.68 -1.56 3.93
C ALA A 42 8.63 -2.32 2.60
N TYR A 43 9.79 -2.63 2.00
CA TYR A 43 9.85 -3.48 0.81
C TYR A 43 9.29 -4.88 1.10
N ALA A 44 9.78 -5.54 2.15
CA ALA A 44 9.31 -6.88 2.52
C ALA A 44 7.81 -6.91 2.84
N GLU A 45 7.30 -5.89 3.53
CA GLU A 45 5.87 -5.75 3.82
C GLU A 45 5.04 -5.50 2.56
N SER A 46 5.49 -4.63 1.65
CA SER A 46 4.79 -4.40 0.38
C SER A 46 4.63 -5.68 -0.46
N VAL A 47 5.64 -6.56 -0.45
CA VAL A 47 5.57 -7.87 -1.12
C VAL A 47 4.51 -8.74 -0.45
N ARG A 48 4.51 -8.83 0.88
CA ARG A 48 3.49 -9.58 1.64
C ARG A 48 2.06 -9.10 1.35
N MET A 49 1.85 -7.79 1.29
CA MET A 49 0.54 -7.19 0.98
C MET A 49 0.06 -7.58 -0.43
N LEU A 50 0.95 -7.55 -1.43
CA LEU A 50 0.61 -7.92 -2.81
C LEU A 50 0.33 -9.42 -2.94
N ASP A 51 1.09 -10.26 -2.25
CA ASP A 51 0.86 -11.71 -2.21
C ASP A 51 -0.50 -12.05 -1.57
N ALA A 52 -0.91 -11.31 -0.52
CA ALA A 52 -2.22 -11.49 0.11
C ALA A 52 -3.37 -11.24 -0.88
N VAL A 53 -3.27 -10.18 -1.71
CA VAL A 53 -4.27 -9.88 -2.76
C VAL A 53 -4.28 -10.96 -3.85
N LYS A 54 -3.11 -11.47 -4.23
CA LYS A 54 -2.99 -12.56 -5.21
C LYS A 54 -3.66 -13.84 -4.72
N ASN A 55 -3.45 -14.20 -3.45
CA ASN A 55 -4.01 -15.41 -2.86
C ASN A 55 -5.51 -15.29 -2.56
N ALA A 56 -6.00 -14.09 -2.24
CA ALA A 56 -7.43 -13.80 -2.05
C ALA A 56 -8.28 -13.98 -3.32
N ARG A 57 -7.65 -14.20 -4.49
CA ARG A 57 -8.32 -14.43 -5.78
C ARG A 57 -8.41 -15.90 -6.18
N SER A 58 -7.99 -16.84 -5.32
CA SER A 58 -8.21 -18.28 -5.53
C SER A 58 -9.68 -18.62 -5.21
N PRO A 59 -10.41 -19.32 -6.10
CA PRO A 59 -11.80 -19.72 -5.87
C PRO A 59 -11.95 -20.72 -4.72
#